data_AF-A0A6S6ZMX1-F1
#
_entry.id   AF-A0A6S6ZMX1-F1
#
_cell.length_a   1.000
_cell.length_b   1.000
_cell.length_c   1.000
_cell.angle_alpha   90.00
_cell.angle_beta   90.00
_cell.angle_gamma   90.00
#
_symmetry.space_group_name_H-M   'P 1'
#
loop_
_entity.id
_entity.type
_entity.pdbx_description
1 polymer ?
#
loop_
_entity_poly.entity_id
_entity_poly.type
_entity_poly.pdbx_seq_one_letter_code
_entity_poly.pdbx_strand_id
1 'polypeptide(L)'
;MTAFLNREACVVHQQGQAALEALLLLPLMATMVWAVTGIGGLQFSAQQMVQASRKVAMSAALGQPLKPSSSPASSGLTSQTVGLPGIASPRMRALQAEWFGVDLQMLSVQARTLPSTPDTVLAPSIMRQTRVAIGAGHAHGDADARHRIGNAPSAWRQLELVSLAQARRVGALAQRMDGAWGRPAASMDWLSAWEDVVPTDRLGTRGGLVR
;
A
#
# COMPACT_ATOMS: atom_id res chain seq x y z
N MET A 1 68.82 49.25 6.02
CA MET A 1 68.62 49.38 4.56
C MET A 1 67.83 48.17 4.08
N THR A 2 66.53 47.99 4.38
CA THR A 2 65.28 48.66 3.91
C THR A 2 65.04 48.63 2.39
N ALA A 3 64.12 47.76 1.95
CA ALA A 3 63.13 48.05 0.90
C ALA A 3 62.02 46.99 0.90
N PHE A 4 60.90 47.31 1.56
CA PHE A 4 59.59 46.66 1.40
C PHE A 4 59.03 47.06 0.03
N LEU A 5 58.83 46.10 -0.87
CA LEU A 5 58.10 46.33 -2.13
C LEU A 5 56.60 46.05 -1.91
N ASN A 6 55.87 47.16 -1.83
CA ASN A 6 54.42 47.27 -1.81
C ASN A 6 53.74 46.43 -2.89
N ARG A 7 52.85 45.53 -2.46
CA ARG A 7 51.78 44.92 -3.26
C ARG A 7 50.48 45.68 -2.98
N GLU A 8 50.33 46.85 -3.59
CA GLU A 8 49.05 47.58 -3.72
C GLU A 8 49.13 48.26 -5.09
N ALA A 9 48.15 48.25 -6.01
CA ALA A 9 46.77 47.84 -5.98
C ALA A 9 46.33 47.52 -7.42
N CYS A 10 45.46 46.54 -7.60
CA CYS A 10 44.61 46.47 -8.78
C CYS A 10 43.17 46.24 -8.30
N VAL A 11 42.56 47.31 -7.77
CA VAL A 11 41.20 47.27 -7.20
C VAL A 11 40.24 48.20 -7.97
N VAL A 12 40.71 48.98 -8.94
CA VAL A 12 39.90 50.04 -9.58
C VAL A 12 39.09 49.56 -10.79
N HIS A 13 39.34 48.36 -11.34
CA HIS A 13 38.53 47.81 -12.45
C HIS A 13 37.45 46.79 -12.02
N GLN A 14 37.39 46.40 -10.74
CA GLN A 14 36.41 45.42 -10.25
C GLN A 14 35.03 46.02 -9.93
N GLN A 15 34.92 47.33 -9.69
CA GLN A 15 33.67 47.94 -9.21
C GLN A 15 32.55 47.97 -10.26
N GLY A 16 32.88 48.19 -11.54
CA GLY A 16 31.90 48.18 -12.64
C GLY A 16 31.42 46.76 -13.00
N GLN A 17 32.33 45.78 -12.89
CA GLN A 17 32.01 44.37 -13.14
C GLN A 17 31.14 43.79 -12.02
N ALA A 18 31.46 44.10 -10.75
CA ALA A 18 30.66 43.64 -9.62
C ALA A 18 29.21 44.15 -9.66
N ALA A 19 28.98 45.38 -10.13
CA ALA A 19 27.62 45.93 -10.28
C ALA A 19 26.83 45.22 -11.39
N LEU A 20 27.46 44.91 -12.53
CA LEU A 20 26.84 44.15 -13.62
C LEU A 20 26.57 42.69 -13.25
N GLU A 21 27.51 42.04 -12.55
CA GLU A 21 27.33 40.68 -12.03
C GLU A 21 26.19 40.64 -11.00
N ALA A 22 26.12 41.60 -10.08
CA ALA A 22 25.01 41.70 -9.12
C ALA A 22 23.66 41.92 -9.81
N LEU A 23 23.61 42.75 -10.86
CA LEU A 23 22.38 43.00 -11.62
C LEU A 23 21.86 41.75 -12.36
N LEU A 24 22.75 40.82 -12.73
CA LEU A 24 22.40 39.54 -13.37
C LEU A 24 22.08 38.45 -12.34
N LEU A 25 22.80 38.40 -11.22
CA LEU A 25 22.59 37.40 -10.18
C LEU A 25 21.27 37.61 -9.42
N LEU A 26 20.85 38.86 -9.18
CA LEU A 26 19.59 39.16 -8.49
C LEU A 26 18.34 38.57 -9.17
N PRO A 27 18.07 38.79 -10.47
CA PRO A 27 16.92 38.19 -11.15
C PRO A 27 17.06 36.67 -11.28
N LEU A 28 18.28 36.15 -11.43
CA LEU A 28 18.51 34.70 -11.44
C LEU A 28 18.12 34.07 -10.09
N MET A 29 18.55 34.66 -8.98
CA MET A 29 18.18 34.21 -7.64
C MET A 29 16.67 34.34 -7.40
N ALA A 30 16.06 35.45 -7.83
CA ALA A 30 14.61 35.65 -7.70
C ALA A 30 13.80 34.60 -8.48
N THR A 31 14.19 34.30 -9.72
CA THR A 31 13.54 33.26 -10.53
C THR A 31 13.74 31.86 -9.92
N MET A 32 14.91 31.58 -9.35
CA MET A 32 15.19 30.33 -8.67
C MET A 32 14.35 30.15 -7.38
N VAL A 33 14.21 31.19 -6.56
CA VAL A 33 13.33 31.17 -5.37
C VAL A 33 11.86 31.00 -5.78
N TRP A 34 11.44 31.66 -6.86
CA TRP A 34 10.09 31.49 -7.40
C TRP A 34 9.84 30.06 -7.91
N ALA A 35 10.82 29.46 -8.60
CA ALA A 35 10.73 28.08 -9.05
C ALA A 35 10.66 27.08 -7.87
N VAL A 36 11.50 27.25 -6.84
CA VAL A 36 11.52 26.38 -5.66
C VAL A 36 10.20 26.44 -4.89
N THR A 37 9.65 27.65 -4.67
CA THR A 37 8.36 27.81 -3.99
C THR A 37 7.21 27.24 -4.82
N GLY A 38 7.24 27.42 -6.15
CA GLY A 38 6.28 26.79 -7.07
C GLY A 38 6.30 25.26 -7.02
N ILE A 39 7.49 24.65 -7.12
CA ILE A 39 7.65 23.19 -7.04
C ILE A 39 7.21 22.66 -5.67
N GLY A 40 7.58 23.35 -4.58
CA GLY A 40 7.18 22.97 -3.22
C GLY A 40 5.67 22.97 -3.04
N GLY A 41 4.97 23.99 -3.57
CA GLY A 41 3.51 24.05 -3.55
C GLY A 41 2.84 22.90 -4.30
N LEU A 42 3.40 22.51 -5.45
CA LEU A 42 2.90 21.36 -6.23
C LEU A 42 3.13 20.04 -5.50
N GLN A 43 4.30 19.84 -4.89
CA GLN A 43 4.61 18.63 -4.10
C GLN A 43 3.69 18.51 -2.88
N PHE A 44 3.49 19.60 -2.15
CA PHE A 44 2.61 19.63 -1.00
C PHE A 44 1.15 19.31 -1.39
N SER A 45 0.66 19.91 -2.49
CA SER A 45 -0.66 19.61 -3.04
C SER A 45 -0.80 18.14 -3.45
N ALA A 46 0.23 17.58 -4.09
CA ALA A 46 0.25 16.17 -4.46
C ALA A 46 0.20 15.24 -3.24
N GLN A 47 0.94 15.57 -2.16
CA GLN A 47 0.93 14.79 -0.91
C GLN A 47 -0.44 14.84 -0.23
N GLN A 48 -1.08 16.02 -0.17
CA GLN A 48 -2.43 16.14 0.36
C GLN A 48 -3.44 15.28 -0.41
N MET A 49 -3.37 15.27 -1.75
CA MET A 49 -4.26 14.44 -2.56
C MET A 49 -4.07 12.93 -2.31
N VAL A 50 -2.84 12.49 -2.07
CA VAL A 50 -2.56 11.09 -1.69
C VAL A 50 -3.23 10.76 -0.36
N GLN A 51 -3.06 11.59 0.66
CA GLN A 51 -3.68 11.35 1.97
C GLN A 51 -5.21 11.40 1.92
N ALA A 52 -5.77 12.36 1.16
CA ALA A 52 -7.22 12.49 0.97
C ALA A 52 -7.82 11.25 0.29
N SER A 53 -7.24 10.80 -0.83
CA SER A 53 -7.72 9.60 -1.53
C SER A 53 -7.61 8.34 -0.68
N ARG A 54 -6.52 8.19 0.09
CA ARG A 54 -6.31 7.04 0.98
C ARG A 54 -7.33 7.02 2.13
N LYS A 55 -7.55 8.17 2.78
CA LYS A 55 -8.53 8.28 3.88
C LYS A 55 -9.93 7.91 3.40
N VAL A 56 -10.36 8.43 2.25
CA VAL A 56 -11.68 8.13 1.67
C VAL A 56 -11.77 6.68 1.22
N ALA A 57 -10.74 6.12 0.60
CA ALA A 57 -10.73 4.72 0.21
C ALA A 57 -10.82 3.78 1.41
N MET A 58 -10.11 4.09 2.50
CA MET A 58 -10.16 3.29 3.73
C MET A 58 -11.49 3.43 4.48
N SER A 59 -12.04 4.65 4.60
CA SER A 59 -13.35 4.83 5.25
C SER A 59 -14.47 4.14 4.47
N ALA A 60 -14.43 4.21 3.14
CA ALA A 60 -15.39 3.52 2.29
C ALA A 60 -15.20 1.99 2.31
N ALA A 61 -13.97 1.50 2.43
CA ALA A 61 -13.70 0.07 2.65
C ALA A 61 -14.27 -0.44 3.99
N LEU A 62 -14.38 0.42 5.00
CA LEU A 62 -15.06 0.14 6.27
C LEU A 62 -16.60 0.24 6.19
N GLY A 63 -17.17 0.46 4.99
CA GLY A 63 -18.61 0.62 4.81
C GLY A 63 -19.16 1.98 5.25
N GLN A 64 -18.31 2.97 5.56
CA GLN A 64 -18.79 4.31 5.84
C GLN A 64 -19.35 4.94 4.56
N PRO A 65 -20.48 5.64 4.64
CA PRO A 65 -21.05 6.30 3.47
C PRO A 65 -20.04 7.30 2.92
N LEU A 66 -19.80 7.20 1.61
CA LEU A 66 -19.01 8.13 0.82
C LEU A 66 -19.72 9.50 0.85
N LYS A 67 -19.58 10.25 1.94
CA LYS A 67 -19.95 11.66 1.93
C LYS A 67 -18.95 12.35 1.00
N PRO A 68 -19.41 13.08 -0.04
CA PRO A 68 -18.52 13.95 -0.79
C PRO A 68 -17.94 14.94 0.21
N SER A 69 -16.72 14.66 0.66
CA SER A 69 -15.99 15.53 1.58
C SER A 69 -15.76 16.81 0.82
N SER A 70 -16.52 17.85 1.16
CA SER A 70 -16.22 19.23 0.79
C SER A 70 -14.88 19.59 1.42
N SER A 71 -13.79 19.26 0.73
CA SER A 71 -12.46 19.69 1.09
C SER A 71 -12.41 21.21 0.93
N PRO A 72 -11.87 21.96 1.90
CA PRO A 72 -11.81 23.43 1.84
C PRO A 72 -10.93 23.97 0.69
N ALA A 73 -10.11 23.12 0.07
CA ALA A 73 -9.35 23.46 -1.14
C ALA A 73 -10.03 22.82 -2.35
N SER A 74 -10.28 23.60 -3.40
CA SER A 74 -10.86 23.23 -4.71
C SER A 74 -10.43 21.83 -5.21
N SER A 75 -11.04 20.77 -4.68
CA SER A 75 -10.61 19.39 -4.91
C SER A 75 -11.84 18.53 -5.12
N GLY A 76 -11.91 17.88 -6.27
CA GLY A 76 -12.94 16.91 -6.59
C GLY A 76 -12.51 15.53 -6.13
N LEU A 77 -13.35 14.85 -5.36
CA LEU A 77 -13.21 13.44 -5.03
C LEU A 77 -14.28 12.66 -5.78
N THR A 78 -13.85 11.70 -6.60
CA THR A 78 -14.76 10.75 -7.27
C THR A 78 -14.41 9.34 -6.85
N SER A 79 -15.43 8.53 -6.58
CA SER A 79 -15.27 7.13 -6.18
C SER A 79 -16.05 6.24 -7.12
N GLN A 80 -15.42 5.17 -7.56
CA GLN A 80 -16.04 4.14 -8.37
C GLN A 80 -15.75 2.78 -7.74
N THR A 81 -16.78 1.98 -7.56
CA THR A 81 -16.64 0.58 -7.16
C THR A 81 -16.89 -0.28 -8.39
N VAL A 82 -15.91 -1.11 -8.73
CA VAL A 82 -16.02 -2.08 -9.83
C VAL A 82 -15.81 -3.45 -9.19
N GLY A 83 -16.61 -4.46 -9.50
CA GLY A 83 -16.26 -5.83 -9.11
C GLY A 83 -14.83 -6.16 -9.60
N LEU A 84 -14.12 -7.11 -9.00
CA LEU A 84 -12.92 -7.68 -9.63
C LEU A 84 -13.30 -8.90 -10.49
N PRO A 85 -13.84 -8.76 -11.72
CA PRO A 85 -13.91 -9.91 -12.61
C PRO A 85 -12.51 -10.15 -13.18
N GLY A 86 -11.89 -11.28 -12.82
CA GLY A 86 -11.00 -11.96 -13.77
C GLY A 86 -9.50 -11.67 -13.74
N ILE A 87 -8.89 -11.26 -12.63
CA ILE A 87 -7.41 -11.39 -12.49
C ILE A 87 -7.02 -12.89 -12.36
N ALA A 88 -7.96 -13.71 -11.89
CA ALA A 88 -7.79 -15.11 -11.60
C ALA A 88 -8.19 -16.01 -12.81
N SER A 89 -7.39 -17.05 -13.06
CA SER A 89 -7.77 -18.16 -13.95
C SER A 89 -9.16 -18.72 -13.56
N PRO A 90 -9.91 -19.40 -14.46
CA PRO A 90 -11.25 -19.91 -14.14
C PRO A 90 -11.31 -20.74 -12.85
N ARG A 91 -10.29 -21.58 -12.60
CA ARG A 91 -10.16 -22.34 -11.35
C ARG A 91 -9.91 -21.45 -10.13
N MET A 92 -9.09 -20.40 -10.29
CA MET A 92 -8.77 -19.47 -9.22
C MET A 92 -9.97 -18.55 -8.90
N ARG A 93 -10.83 -18.23 -9.88
CA ARG A 93 -12.08 -17.48 -9.65
C ARG A 93 -13.06 -18.23 -8.75
N ALA A 94 -13.20 -19.54 -8.92
CA ALA A 94 -14.05 -20.35 -8.07
C ALA A 94 -13.56 -20.33 -6.61
N LEU A 95 -12.25 -20.52 -6.41
CA LEU A 95 -11.63 -20.45 -5.08
C LEU A 95 -11.74 -19.05 -4.47
N GLN A 96 -11.53 -18.01 -5.28
CA GLN A 96 -11.65 -16.61 -4.85
C GLN A 96 -13.08 -16.27 -4.43
N ALA A 97 -14.09 -16.75 -5.16
CA ALA A 97 -15.49 -16.60 -4.80
C ALA A 97 -15.83 -17.39 -3.52
N GLU A 98 -15.19 -18.53 -3.30
CA GLU A 98 -15.39 -19.33 -2.09
C GLU A 98 -14.78 -18.67 -0.84
N TRP A 99 -13.55 -18.14 -0.96
CA TRP A 99 -12.83 -17.48 0.16
C TRP A 99 -13.38 -16.10 0.53
N PHE A 100 -13.72 -15.30 -0.48
CA PHE A 100 -14.04 -13.89 -0.30
C PHE A 100 -15.52 -13.57 -0.60
N GLY A 101 -16.30 -14.58 -0.97
CA GLY A 101 -17.67 -14.41 -1.43
C GLY A 101 -17.75 -13.75 -2.82
N VAL A 102 -18.97 -13.42 -3.24
CA VAL A 102 -19.25 -12.67 -4.48
C VAL A 102 -18.89 -11.19 -4.34
N ASP A 103 -18.58 -10.75 -3.12
CA ASP A 103 -18.46 -9.35 -2.73
C ASP A 103 -17.03 -8.79 -2.85
N LEU A 104 -16.12 -9.53 -3.47
CA LEU A 104 -14.79 -9.00 -3.75
C LEU A 104 -14.88 -7.91 -4.82
N GLN A 105 -14.80 -6.67 -4.37
CA GLN A 105 -14.91 -5.49 -5.22
C GLN A 105 -13.64 -4.66 -5.14
N MET A 106 -13.32 -3.96 -6.22
CA MET A 106 -12.25 -2.99 -6.28
C MET A 106 -12.88 -1.62 -6.10
N LEU A 107 -12.62 -1.01 -4.95
CA LEU A 107 -12.92 0.39 -4.77
C LEU A 107 -11.77 1.22 -5.35
N SER A 108 -12.09 2.11 -6.29
CA SER A 108 -11.18 3.10 -6.83
C SER A 108 -11.62 4.50 -6.41
N VAL A 109 -10.77 5.22 -5.69
CA VAL A 109 -11.01 6.62 -5.32
C VAL A 109 -10.00 7.50 -6.06
N GLN A 110 -10.50 8.52 -6.74
CA GLN A 110 -9.71 9.54 -7.42
C GLN A 110 -9.87 10.88 -6.70
N ALA A 111 -8.74 11.54 -6.44
CA ALA A 111 -8.68 12.91 -5.95
C ALA A 111 -8.03 13.78 -7.02
N ARG A 112 -8.70 14.87 -7.43
CA ARG A 112 -8.23 15.78 -8.47
C ARG A 112 -8.28 17.22 -7.96
N THR A 113 -7.24 17.99 -8.24
CA THR A 113 -7.26 19.45 -8.04
C THR A 113 -8.16 20.09 -9.09
N LEU A 114 -9.21 20.79 -8.66
CA LEU A 114 -10.00 21.67 -9.51
C LEU A 114 -9.26 23.01 -9.65
N PRO A 115 -9.19 23.60 -10.86
CA PRO A 115 -8.64 24.93 -11.02
C PRO A 115 -9.48 25.92 -10.18
N SER A 116 -8.83 26.66 -9.27
CA SER A 116 -9.49 27.64 -8.40
C SER A 116 -9.87 28.92 -9.14
N THR A 117 -9.29 29.19 -10.32
CA THR A 117 -9.47 30.45 -11.06
C THR A 117 -9.46 30.21 -12.57
N PRO A 118 -10.45 30.73 -13.32
CA PRO A 118 -10.56 30.55 -14.77
C PRO A 118 -9.40 31.18 -15.57
N ASP A 119 -8.69 32.15 -14.98
CA ASP A 119 -7.60 32.90 -15.65
C ASP A 119 -6.23 32.20 -15.60
N THR A 120 -6.08 31.12 -14.84
CA THR A 120 -4.81 30.39 -14.71
C THR A 120 -4.74 29.25 -15.73
N VAL A 121 -4.59 29.62 -17.01
CA VAL A 121 -4.53 28.71 -18.17
C VAL A 121 -3.38 27.68 -18.08
N LEU A 122 -2.43 27.87 -17.15
CA LEU A 122 -1.23 27.03 -16.98
C LEU A 122 -1.15 26.27 -15.65
N ALA A 123 -2.21 26.25 -14.83
CA ALA A 123 -2.17 25.50 -13.58
C ALA A 123 -2.19 23.98 -13.86
N PRO A 124 -1.12 23.22 -13.55
CA PRO A 124 -1.09 21.79 -13.82
C PRO A 124 -2.13 21.08 -12.93
N SER A 125 -3.07 20.35 -13.54
CA SER A 125 -4.03 19.56 -12.78
C SER A 125 -3.36 18.29 -12.26
N ILE A 126 -3.40 18.08 -10.94
CA ILE A 126 -2.86 16.86 -10.30
C ILE A 126 -4.04 15.91 -10.03
N MET A 127 -3.92 14.67 -10.49
CA MET A 127 -4.87 13.60 -10.21
C MET A 127 -4.14 12.44 -9.50
N ARG A 128 -4.73 11.95 -8.41
CA ARG A 128 -4.25 10.78 -7.67
C ARG A 128 -5.35 9.75 -7.58
N GLN A 129 -5.01 8.48 -7.81
CA GLN A 129 -5.94 7.36 -7.74
C GLN A 129 -5.44 6.34 -6.72
N THR A 130 -6.30 5.96 -5.78
CA THR A 130 -6.06 4.88 -4.82
C THR A 130 -7.05 3.75 -5.10
N ARG A 131 -6.56 2.51 -5.21
CA ARG A 131 -7.38 1.32 -5.42
C ARG A 131 -7.25 0.39 -4.22
N VAL A 132 -8.38 -0.06 -3.67
CA VAL A 132 -8.45 -0.94 -2.50
C VAL A 132 -9.39 -2.09 -2.84
N ALA A 133 -8.96 -3.33 -2.56
CA ALA A 133 -9.86 -4.47 -2.61
C ALA A 133 -10.73 -4.47 -1.33
N ILE A 134 -12.04 -4.42 -1.51
CA ILE A 134 -13.04 -4.48 -0.45
C ILE A 134 -13.75 -5.85 -0.51
N GLY A 135 -14.25 -6.32 0.63
CA GLY A 135 -14.78 -7.69 0.78
C GLY A 135 -13.71 -8.77 0.98
N ALA A 136 -12.43 -8.44 0.81
CA ALA A 136 -11.31 -9.40 0.80
C ALA A 136 -10.79 -9.86 2.17
N GLY A 137 -11.35 -9.42 3.30
CA GLY A 137 -10.77 -9.78 4.60
C GLY A 137 -11.22 -8.97 5.82
N HIS A 138 -12.17 -8.04 5.68
CA HIS A 138 -12.80 -7.43 6.84
C HIS A 138 -13.91 -8.34 7.36
N ALA A 139 -13.72 -8.88 8.56
CA ALA A 139 -14.77 -9.55 9.33
C ALA A 139 -15.23 -8.61 10.44
N HIS A 140 -16.54 -8.53 10.69
CA HIS A 140 -17.12 -7.68 11.73
C HIS A 140 -16.81 -8.17 13.16
N GLY A 141 -16.17 -9.33 13.30
CA GLY A 141 -15.71 -9.92 14.55
C GLY A 141 -15.32 -11.38 14.36
N ASP A 142 -14.93 -12.04 15.46
CA ASP A 142 -14.46 -13.43 15.44
C ASP A 142 -15.47 -14.42 14.85
N ALA A 143 -16.77 -14.22 15.12
CA ALA A 143 -17.82 -15.10 14.60
C ALA A 143 -17.95 -14.99 13.07
N ASP A 144 -17.91 -13.76 12.53
CA ASP A 144 -17.94 -13.49 11.09
C ASP A 144 -16.66 -14.03 10.42
N ALA A 145 -15.50 -13.85 11.07
CA ALA A 145 -14.23 -14.40 10.62
C ALA A 145 -14.27 -15.93 10.54
N ARG A 146 -14.74 -16.61 11.61
CA ARG A 146 -14.88 -18.08 11.65
C ARG A 146 -15.85 -18.59 10.61
N HIS A 147 -17.00 -17.94 10.45
CA HIS A 147 -17.99 -18.32 9.45
C HIS A 147 -17.43 -18.20 8.03
N ARG A 148 -16.76 -17.09 7.71
CA ARG A 148 -16.13 -16.88 6.39
C ARG A 148 -15.01 -17.87 6.12
N ILE A 149 -14.12 -18.08 7.10
CA ILE A 149 -13.04 -19.07 7.01
C ILE A 149 -13.62 -20.48 6.83
N GLY A 150 -14.67 -20.83 7.57
CA GLY A 150 -15.32 -22.14 7.48
C GLY A 150 -16.09 -22.38 6.17
N ASN A 151 -16.55 -21.32 5.50
CA ASN A 151 -17.33 -21.40 4.27
C ASN A 151 -16.53 -21.69 2.99
N ALA A 152 -15.21 -21.95 3.10
CA ALA A 152 -14.36 -22.31 1.97
C ALA A 152 -13.84 -23.78 2.01
N PRO A 153 -14.69 -24.80 2.18
CA PRO A 153 -14.26 -26.18 2.39
C PRO A 153 -13.47 -26.76 1.21
N SER A 154 -13.82 -26.40 -0.03
CA SER A 154 -13.15 -26.92 -1.23
C SER A 154 -11.75 -26.31 -1.35
N ALA A 155 -11.62 -25.03 -1.02
CA ALA A 155 -10.35 -24.35 -1.01
C ALA A 155 -9.42 -24.84 0.10
N TRP A 156 -9.93 -25.05 1.32
CA TRP A 156 -9.18 -25.68 2.41
C TRP A 156 -8.68 -27.07 2.03
N ARG A 157 -9.54 -27.92 1.44
CA ARG A 157 -9.15 -29.25 0.99
C ARG A 157 -8.06 -29.19 -0.08
N GLN A 158 -8.13 -28.25 -1.02
CA GLN A 158 -7.11 -28.12 -2.04
C GLN A 158 -5.77 -27.64 -1.45
N LEU A 159 -5.79 -26.68 -0.52
CA LEU A 159 -4.59 -26.26 0.20
C LEU A 159 -3.98 -27.41 1.00
N GLU A 160 -4.80 -28.20 1.69
CA GLU A 160 -4.39 -29.39 2.43
C GLU A 160 -3.66 -30.38 1.50
N LEU A 161 -4.27 -30.75 0.37
CA LEU A 161 -3.68 -31.67 -0.59
C LEU A 161 -2.32 -31.18 -1.12
N VAL A 162 -2.24 -29.90 -1.50
CA VAL A 162 -0.99 -29.29 -2.00
C VAL A 162 0.07 -29.25 -0.90
N SER A 163 -0.32 -28.87 0.31
CA SER A 163 0.59 -28.74 1.46
C SER A 163 1.13 -30.11 1.89
N LEU A 164 0.27 -31.13 1.99
CA LEU A 164 0.67 -32.50 2.32
C LEU A 164 1.58 -33.10 1.24
N ALA A 165 1.27 -32.87 -0.03
CA ALA A 165 2.15 -33.31 -1.12
C ALA A 165 3.52 -32.65 -1.04
N GLN A 166 3.58 -31.36 -0.69
CA GLN A 166 4.84 -30.65 -0.51
C GLN A 166 5.60 -31.11 0.73
N ALA A 167 4.91 -31.30 1.86
CA ALA A 167 5.48 -31.80 3.11
C ALA A 167 6.09 -33.19 2.92
N ARG A 168 5.44 -34.09 2.15
CA ARG A 168 6.00 -35.40 1.78
C ARG A 168 7.30 -35.28 1.00
N ARG A 169 7.34 -34.37 0.01
CA ARG A 169 8.54 -34.15 -0.81
C ARG A 169 9.71 -33.63 0.04
N VAL A 170 9.46 -32.59 0.83
CA VAL A 170 10.48 -31.98 1.69
C VAL A 170 10.89 -32.95 2.81
N GLY A 171 9.95 -33.62 3.45
CA GLY A 171 10.20 -34.60 4.50
C GLY A 171 11.05 -35.77 4.02
N ALA A 172 10.84 -36.27 2.80
CA ALA A 172 11.69 -37.31 2.22
C ALA A 172 13.13 -36.84 1.98
N LEU A 173 13.33 -35.58 1.58
CA LEU A 173 14.67 -34.99 1.42
C LEU A 173 15.34 -34.76 2.77
N ALA A 174 14.61 -34.18 3.72
CA ALA A 174 15.08 -33.96 5.08
C ALA A 174 15.49 -35.28 5.74
N GLN A 175 14.70 -36.35 5.61
CA GLN A 175 15.03 -37.65 6.17
C GLN A 175 16.31 -38.26 5.61
N ARG A 176 16.62 -38.02 4.33
CA ARG A 176 17.87 -38.51 3.73
C ARG A 176 19.10 -37.81 4.29
N MET A 177 18.97 -36.51 4.61
CA MET A 177 20.05 -35.74 5.22
C MET A 177 20.14 -36.04 6.71
N ASP A 178 19.01 -35.99 7.41
CA ASP A 178 18.93 -36.02 8.87
C ASP A 178 18.93 -37.42 9.48
N GLY A 179 18.66 -38.45 8.66
CA GLY A 179 18.63 -39.84 9.11
C GLY A 179 19.98 -40.32 9.67
N ALA A 180 21.09 -39.81 9.14
CA ALA A 180 22.43 -40.15 9.65
C ALA A 180 22.68 -39.62 11.07
N TRP A 181 21.96 -38.57 11.49
CA TRP A 181 22.01 -38.02 12.85
C TRP A 181 20.94 -38.60 13.78
N GLY A 182 20.25 -39.67 13.36
CA GLY A 182 19.24 -40.35 14.18
C GLY A 182 17.98 -39.53 14.46
N ARG A 183 17.73 -38.45 13.69
CA ARG A 183 16.53 -37.64 13.86
C ARG A 183 15.28 -38.38 13.33
N PRO A 184 14.13 -38.27 14.03
CA PRO A 184 12.89 -38.84 13.56
C PRO A 184 12.39 -38.13 12.30
N ALA A 185 11.60 -38.84 11.50
CA ALA A 185 10.96 -38.27 10.32
C ALA A 185 10.04 -37.09 10.68
N ALA A 186 9.98 -36.11 9.79
CA ALA A 186 9.08 -34.97 9.94
C ALA A 186 7.63 -35.45 10.09
N SER A 187 7.00 -35.14 11.23
CA SER A 187 5.58 -35.39 11.44
C SER A 187 4.75 -34.43 10.58
N MET A 188 3.73 -34.95 9.91
CA MET A 188 2.70 -34.12 9.27
C MET A 188 1.51 -33.84 10.21
N ASP A 189 1.45 -34.55 11.33
CA ASP A 189 0.51 -34.28 12.39
C ASP A 189 1.10 -33.21 13.29
N TRP A 190 0.97 -31.96 12.84
CA TRP A 190 1.42 -30.82 13.61
C TRP A 190 0.42 -30.46 14.70
N LEU A 191 -0.87 -30.80 14.56
CA LEU A 191 -1.91 -30.35 15.47
C LEU A 191 -1.84 -31.06 16.82
N SER A 192 -1.50 -32.35 16.84
CA SER A 192 -1.29 -33.08 18.10
C SER A 192 -0.17 -32.51 18.97
N ALA A 193 0.79 -31.79 18.38
CA ALA A 193 1.83 -31.11 19.15
C ALA A 193 1.35 -29.83 19.87
N TRP A 194 0.14 -29.36 19.59
CA TRP A 194 -0.47 -28.16 20.19
C TRP A 194 -1.75 -28.47 20.97
N GLU A 195 -2.10 -29.76 21.14
CA GLU A 195 -3.35 -30.19 21.78
C GLU A 195 -3.49 -29.64 23.21
N ASP A 196 -2.36 -29.49 23.91
CA ASP A 196 -2.26 -28.94 25.27
C ASP A 196 -2.45 -27.41 25.35
N VAL A 197 -2.24 -26.70 24.24
CA VAL A 197 -2.35 -25.22 24.17
C VAL A 197 -3.68 -24.75 23.59
N VAL A 198 -4.44 -25.62 22.92
CA VAL A 198 -5.75 -25.25 22.38
C VAL A 198 -6.80 -25.21 23.51
N PRO A 199 -7.47 -24.07 23.73
CA PRO A 199 -8.52 -23.98 24.74
C PRO A 199 -9.61 -25.03 24.47
N THR A 200 -9.94 -25.83 25.49
CA THR A 200 -10.87 -26.98 25.38
C THR A 200 -12.28 -26.57 24.97
N ASP A 201 -12.66 -25.30 25.20
CA ASP A 201 -13.91 -24.69 24.74
C ASP A 201 -13.96 -24.43 23.22
N ARG A 202 -12.83 -24.58 22.50
CA ARG A 202 -12.71 -24.32 21.06
C ARG A 202 -12.60 -25.57 20.20
N LEU A 203 -12.33 -26.73 20.79
CA LEU A 203 -12.39 -28.01 20.09
C LEU A 203 -13.86 -28.42 19.99
N GLY A 204 -14.44 -28.25 18.80
CA GLY A 204 -15.83 -28.64 18.56
C GLY A 204 -16.02 -30.11 18.95
N THR A 205 -17.02 -30.38 19.78
CA THR A 205 -17.47 -31.73 20.15
C THR A 205 -17.94 -32.43 18.88
N ARG A 206 -17.00 -33.07 18.18
CA ARG A 206 -17.32 -34.01 17.12
C ARG A 206 -17.97 -35.18 17.86
N GLY A 207 -19.30 -35.24 17.81
CA GLY A 207 -20.11 -36.27 18.42
C GLY A 207 -19.54 -37.65 18.12
N GLY A 208 -18.82 -38.20 19.09
CA GLY A 208 -18.42 -39.59 19.14
C GLY A 208 -19.64 -40.40 19.54
N LEU A 209 -20.47 -40.74 18.56
CA LEU A 209 -21.25 -41.97 18.61
C LEU A 209 -20.46 -43.02 17.83
N VAL A 210 -19.59 -43.73 18.54
CA VAL A 210 -19.08 -45.02 18.12
C VAL A 210 -19.36 -46.00 19.25
N ARG A 211 -20.42 -46.80 18.99
CA ARG A 211 -20.86 -48.05 19.63
C ARG A 211 -21.12 -48.08 21.13
#